data_AF-A0A9E0RB01-F1
#
_entry.id   AF-A0A9E0RB01-F1
#
_cell.length_a   1.000
_cell.length_b   1.000
_cell.length_c   1.000
_cell.angle_alpha   90.00
_cell.angle_beta   90.00
_cell.angle_gamma   90.00
#
_symmetry.space_group_name_H-M   'P 1'
#
loop_
_entity.id
_entity.type
_entity.pdbx_description
1 polymer ?
#
loop_
_entity_poly.entity_id
_entity_poly.type
_entity_poly.pdbx_seq_one_letter_code
_entity_poly.pdbx_strand_id
1 'polypeptide(L)'
;MSNLMVACVGDTHVCPIHGHGSSPIIANGATANVDGVPIARVGDACGCGAVIVQGYPLALLDGRPLAHMGSPTSHGGQIITGKPRVILGVATLTAPVVDFAKAGALNSLGQLTPEAEQALDKDPFGFVEWAKAKGALVDEGLEGATPEDIEASKRHAAGQSDLRPKVTVEAGIFFDGTGNSRDNTGTFERRVDECLTAQAAGAISEETCSAEISQLMEGSYLNAETNVAKLRDLYLPFSTNTLTVENYRIRTYVSGVGTKSGKEDDAWAMGTGTGERGILAKIELAVEQLSSDLSDMLTDQMDELILDVFGFSRGAATARHFVNEVRDGTNGALGQAFQKQGIAWPKTVTIRFLGLFDTVAAVVDILSADFSAHNANNGEVRVDIAADAVQRAVHLTAQDEWRHNFSLNSLRGPNGSLPVHFNE
;
A
#
# COMPACT_ATOMS: atom_id res chain seq x y z
N MET A 1 -0.50 11.65 -5.15
CA MET A 1 -0.40 10.68 -6.26
C MET A 1 -1.64 10.81 -7.13
N SER A 2 -1.50 11.06 -8.42
CA SER A 2 -2.60 10.99 -9.39
C SER A 2 -2.81 9.52 -9.79
N ASN A 3 -4.03 9.00 -9.62
CA ASN A 3 -4.36 7.59 -9.90
C ASN A 3 -4.63 7.38 -11.40
N LEU A 4 -3.66 7.66 -12.27
CA LEU A 4 -3.82 7.50 -13.71
C LEU A 4 -3.62 6.04 -14.10
N MET A 5 -4.73 5.38 -14.43
CA MET A 5 -4.78 3.97 -14.81
C MET A 5 -4.38 3.81 -16.28
N VAL A 6 -3.49 2.84 -16.57
CA VAL A 6 -3.11 2.50 -17.95
C VAL A 6 -4.33 2.03 -18.73
N ALA A 7 -4.46 2.52 -19.97
CA ALA A 7 -5.43 2.00 -20.91
C ALA A 7 -4.84 0.79 -21.65
N CYS A 8 -5.63 -0.26 -21.79
CA CYS A 8 -5.27 -1.51 -22.47
C CYS A 8 -6.28 -1.82 -23.57
N VAL A 9 -5.92 -2.71 -24.49
CA VAL A 9 -6.86 -3.26 -25.48
C VAL A 9 -8.10 -3.82 -24.76
N GLY A 10 -9.28 -3.49 -25.27
CA GLY A 10 -10.56 -3.85 -24.64
C GLY A 10 -11.11 -2.79 -23.69
N ASP A 11 -10.33 -1.80 -23.24
CA ASP A 11 -10.85 -0.70 -22.43
C ASP A 11 -11.81 0.18 -23.22
N THR A 12 -12.78 0.77 -22.54
CA THR A 12 -13.93 1.43 -23.16
C THR A 12 -13.62 2.87 -23.53
N HIS A 13 -13.89 3.22 -24.78
CA HIS A 13 -13.97 4.58 -25.31
C HIS A 13 -15.44 5.00 -25.44
N VAL A 14 -15.77 6.24 -25.02
CA VAL A 14 -17.08 6.86 -25.29
C VAL A 14 -16.93 7.94 -26.36
N CYS A 15 -17.68 7.80 -27.45
CA CYS A 15 -17.65 8.70 -28.59
C CYS A 15 -18.89 9.63 -28.61
N PRO A 16 -18.72 10.95 -28.75
CA PRO A 16 -19.85 11.89 -28.80
C PRO A 16 -20.54 11.96 -30.18
N ILE A 17 -19.94 11.36 -31.23
CA ILE A 17 -20.55 11.31 -32.56
C ILE A 17 -21.81 10.44 -32.52
N HIS A 18 -22.92 10.99 -33.01
CA HIS A 18 -24.21 10.30 -33.04
C HIS A 18 -24.10 8.94 -33.74
N GLY A 19 -24.56 7.88 -33.08
CA GLY A 19 -24.51 6.51 -33.59
C GLY A 19 -23.24 5.72 -33.30
N HIS A 20 -22.17 6.35 -32.79
CA HIS A 20 -20.92 5.65 -32.45
C HIS A 20 -20.94 5.03 -31.05
N GLY A 21 -21.49 5.74 -30.06
CA GLY A 21 -21.64 5.22 -28.70
C GLY A 21 -20.33 4.81 -28.02
N SER A 22 -20.39 3.73 -27.24
CA SER A 22 -19.24 3.16 -26.53
C SER A 22 -18.61 2.02 -27.35
N SER A 23 -17.29 2.02 -27.48
CA SER A 23 -16.55 0.98 -28.21
C SER A 23 -15.23 0.67 -27.52
N PRO A 24 -14.69 -0.56 -27.64
CA PRO A 24 -13.42 -0.89 -27.01
C PRO A 24 -12.23 -0.31 -27.79
N ILE A 25 -11.09 -0.14 -27.13
CA ILE A 25 -9.78 -0.03 -27.79
C ILE A 25 -9.52 -1.36 -28.50
N ILE A 26 -9.17 -1.32 -29.79
CA ILE A 26 -8.98 -2.52 -30.60
C ILE A 26 -7.54 -3.04 -30.54
N ALA A 27 -7.33 -4.27 -31.00
CA ALA A 27 -6.02 -4.91 -31.04
C ALA A 27 -4.98 -4.03 -31.74
N ASN A 28 -3.82 -3.85 -31.10
CA ASN A 28 -2.86 -2.79 -31.44
C ASN A 28 -1.42 -3.28 -31.67
N GLY A 29 -1.16 -4.58 -31.56
CA GLY A 29 0.17 -5.16 -31.79
C GLY A 29 1.26 -4.66 -30.83
N ALA A 30 0.90 -4.18 -29.64
CA ALA A 30 1.87 -3.73 -28.65
C ALA A 30 2.74 -4.90 -28.14
N THR A 31 4.03 -4.65 -27.92
CA THR A 31 4.98 -5.68 -27.47
C THR A 31 4.89 -5.97 -25.97
N ALA A 32 4.37 -5.03 -25.18
CA ALA A 32 4.14 -5.18 -23.76
C ALA A 32 2.64 -5.30 -23.43
N ASN A 33 2.36 -6.03 -22.34
CA ASN A 33 1.01 -6.30 -21.87
C ASN A 33 0.91 -6.16 -20.35
N VAL A 34 -0.32 -5.93 -19.88
CA VAL A 34 -0.71 -5.97 -18.47
C VAL A 34 -1.65 -7.16 -18.31
N ASP A 35 -1.27 -8.13 -17.49
CA ASP A 35 -2.04 -9.36 -17.27
C ASP A 35 -2.43 -10.08 -18.58
N GLY A 36 -1.52 -10.10 -19.57
CA GLY A 36 -1.77 -10.69 -20.89
C GLY A 36 -2.57 -9.81 -21.85
N VAL A 37 -2.98 -8.61 -21.45
CA VAL A 37 -3.71 -7.66 -22.29
C VAL A 37 -2.77 -6.56 -22.83
N PRO A 38 -2.64 -6.38 -24.15
CA PRO A 38 -1.74 -5.38 -24.71
C PRO A 38 -2.03 -3.96 -24.23
N ILE A 39 -0.98 -3.19 -23.94
CA ILE A 39 -1.09 -1.80 -23.48
C ILE A 39 -1.42 -0.88 -24.66
N ALA A 40 -2.32 0.08 -24.47
CA ALA A 40 -2.68 1.08 -25.47
C ALA A 40 -1.70 2.26 -25.51
N ARG A 41 -1.48 2.79 -26.70
CA ARG A 41 -0.58 3.92 -26.99
C ARG A 41 -1.31 5.00 -27.78
N VAL A 42 -0.76 6.21 -27.79
CA VAL A 42 -1.20 7.29 -28.68
C VAL A 42 -1.16 6.79 -30.11
N GLY A 43 -2.29 7.00 -30.79
CA GLY A 43 -2.55 6.61 -32.15
C GLY A 43 -3.09 5.18 -32.32
N ASP A 44 -3.35 4.45 -31.24
CA ASP A 44 -4.15 3.22 -31.32
C ASP A 44 -5.64 3.55 -31.52
N ALA A 45 -6.37 2.66 -32.19
CA ALA A 45 -7.76 2.88 -32.60
C ALA A 45 -8.78 2.31 -31.59
N CYS A 46 -9.99 2.88 -31.62
CA CYS A 46 -11.18 2.40 -30.94
C CYS A 46 -12.14 1.77 -31.96
N GLY A 47 -13.06 0.92 -31.51
CA GLY A 47 -13.98 0.19 -32.38
C GLY A 47 -14.88 1.08 -33.25
N CYS A 48 -15.12 2.33 -32.84
CA CYS A 48 -15.85 3.32 -33.65
C CYS A 48 -15.00 4.05 -34.70
N GLY A 49 -13.72 3.69 -34.86
CA GLY A 49 -12.77 4.34 -35.76
C GLY A 49 -12.05 5.55 -35.17
N ALA A 50 -12.38 5.97 -33.95
CA ALA A 50 -11.64 7.03 -33.26
C ALA A 50 -10.21 6.59 -32.94
N VAL A 51 -9.27 7.54 -32.89
CA VAL A 51 -7.86 7.29 -32.60
C VAL A 51 -7.48 8.00 -31.31
N ILE A 52 -6.71 7.38 -30.42
CA ILE A 52 -6.21 8.03 -29.19
C ILE A 52 -5.22 9.13 -29.56
N VAL A 53 -5.42 10.36 -29.09
CA VAL A 53 -4.60 11.52 -29.52
C VAL A 53 -3.73 12.12 -28.43
N GLN A 54 -3.87 11.64 -27.20
CA GLN A 54 -3.17 12.18 -26.03
C GLN A 54 -2.69 11.04 -25.13
N GLY A 55 -1.48 11.18 -24.61
CA GLY A 55 -0.82 10.22 -23.74
C GLY A 55 0.49 10.78 -23.19
N TYR A 56 1.29 9.94 -22.56
CA TYR A 56 2.51 10.37 -21.88
C TYR A 56 3.74 10.32 -22.80
N PRO A 57 4.28 11.45 -23.27
CA PRO A 57 5.49 11.47 -24.12
C PRO A 57 6.71 10.84 -23.44
N LEU A 58 6.74 10.84 -22.10
CA LEU A 58 7.85 10.32 -21.29
C LEU A 58 7.76 8.82 -20.99
N ALA A 59 6.65 8.18 -21.36
CA ALA A 59 6.46 6.74 -21.24
C ALA A 59 6.19 6.19 -22.64
N LEU A 60 7.22 5.63 -23.26
CA LEU A 60 7.14 5.10 -24.60
C LEU A 60 7.02 3.58 -24.56
N LEU A 61 6.10 3.04 -25.36
CA LEU A 61 6.03 1.64 -25.72
C LEU A 61 6.04 1.56 -27.24
N ASP A 62 6.96 0.78 -27.80
CA ASP A 62 7.14 0.65 -29.26
C ASP A 62 7.31 2.01 -29.96
N GLY A 63 8.05 2.93 -29.34
CA GLY A 63 8.27 4.29 -29.85
C GLY A 63 7.07 5.22 -29.75
N ARG A 64 5.96 4.79 -29.12
CA ARG A 64 4.72 5.57 -29.02
C ARG A 64 4.36 5.86 -27.55
N PRO A 65 3.89 7.08 -27.23
CA PRO A 65 3.44 7.46 -25.89
C PRO A 65 2.35 6.54 -25.34
N LEU A 66 2.42 6.19 -24.06
CA LEU A 66 1.40 5.36 -23.39
C LEU A 66 0.09 6.12 -23.20
N ALA A 67 -1.04 5.44 -23.46
CA ALA A 67 -2.39 5.95 -23.24
C ALA A 67 -2.89 5.60 -21.83
N HIS A 68 -3.87 6.35 -21.33
CA HIS A 68 -4.44 6.18 -20.00
C HIS A 68 -5.95 6.38 -19.99
N MET A 69 -6.59 5.97 -18.90
CA MET A 69 -7.97 6.36 -18.64
C MET A 69 -8.05 7.90 -18.61
N GLY A 70 -8.96 8.45 -19.39
CA GLY A 70 -9.12 9.89 -19.61
C GLY A 70 -8.50 10.40 -20.90
N SER A 71 -7.61 9.64 -21.57
CA SER A 71 -7.01 10.07 -22.85
C SER A 71 -8.09 10.41 -23.89
N PRO A 72 -8.10 11.65 -24.43
CA PRO A 72 -8.96 12.02 -25.56
C PRO A 72 -8.69 11.24 -26.84
N THR A 73 -9.71 11.20 -27.71
CA THR A 73 -9.64 10.60 -29.03
C THR A 73 -10.02 11.60 -30.13
N SER A 74 -9.66 11.28 -31.38
CA SER A 74 -9.86 12.13 -32.57
C SER A 74 -11.31 12.47 -32.88
N HIS A 75 -12.28 11.71 -32.35
CA HIS A 75 -13.71 12.00 -32.47
C HIS A 75 -14.24 12.92 -31.36
N GLY A 76 -13.35 13.47 -30.52
CA GLY A 76 -13.70 14.36 -29.41
C GLY A 76 -14.25 13.63 -28.17
N GLY A 77 -14.16 12.30 -28.15
CA GLY A 77 -14.48 11.49 -26.97
C GLY A 77 -13.23 11.13 -26.17
N GLN A 78 -13.35 10.16 -25.26
CA GLN A 78 -12.24 9.77 -24.37
C GLN A 78 -12.29 8.31 -23.96
N ILE A 79 -11.17 7.79 -23.46
CA ILE A 79 -11.10 6.49 -22.79
C ILE A 79 -11.65 6.63 -21.36
N ILE A 80 -12.56 5.75 -20.94
CA ILE A 80 -13.26 5.84 -19.64
C ILE A 80 -13.03 4.66 -18.70
N THR A 81 -12.33 3.61 -19.15
CA THR A 81 -11.85 2.52 -18.29
C THR A 81 -10.35 2.34 -18.45
N GLY A 82 -9.72 1.76 -17.43
CA GLY A 82 -8.31 1.41 -17.44
C GLY A 82 -8.05 0.30 -16.43
N LYS A 83 -6.85 -0.29 -16.46
CA LYS A 83 -6.47 -1.32 -15.50
C LYS A 83 -6.07 -0.68 -14.15
N PRO A 84 -6.79 -0.94 -13.05
CA PRO A 84 -6.51 -0.33 -11.74
C PRO A 84 -5.21 -0.82 -11.10
N ARG A 85 -4.63 -1.91 -11.62
CA ARG A 85 -3.44 -2.59 -11.08
C ARG A 85 -2.12 -2.08 -11.67
N VAL A 86 -2.16 -1.23 -12.69
CA VAL A 86 -0.96 -0.65 -13.29
C VAL A 86 -1.09 0.86 -13.24
N ILE A 87 -0.40 1.43 -12.25
CA ILE A 87 -0.14 2.86 -12.19
C ILE A 87 1.10 3.09 -13.04
N LEU A 88 1.02 4.02 -13.98
CA LEU A 88 2.19 4.47 -14.72
C LEU A 88 3.20 5.06 -13.73
N GLY A 89 4.24 4.29 -13.44
CA GLY A 89 5.50 4.74 -12.83
C GLY A 89 6.28 5.63 -13.81
N VAL A 90 5.63 6.62 -14.39
CA VAL A 90 6.33 7.86 -14.72
C VAL A 90 6.17 8.72 -13.47
N ALA A 91 6.99 9.73 -13.22
CA ALA A 91 6.69 10.72 -12.21
C ALA A 91 5.37 11.45 -12.59
N THR A 92 4.21 10.83 -12.36
CA THR A 92 2.90 11.18 -12.93
C THR A 92 2.18 12.26 -12.13
N LEU A 93 2.81 12.78 -11.08
CA LEU A 93 2.49 14.11 -10.58
C LEU A 93 3.01 15.21 -11.55
N THR A 94 3.87 14.89 -12.52
CA THR A 94 4.81 15.89 -13.05
C THR A 94 5.10 15.79 -14.54
N ALA A 95 4.67 14.68 -15.16
CA ALA A 95 4.91 14.40 -16.57
C ALA A 95 3.86 15.12 -17.42
N PRO A 96 4.26 16.03 -18.33
CA PRO A 96 3.31 16.77 -19.15
C PRO A 96 2.55 15.82 -20.08
N VAL A 97 1.23 15.89 -20.10
CA VAL A 97 0.40 15.15 -21.06
C VAL A 97 0.18 16.03 -22.27
N VAL A 98 0.53 15.53 -23.45
CA VAL A 98 0.54 16.32 -24.70
C VAL A 98 -0.58 15.89 -25.61
N ASP A 99 -1.32 16.85 -26.19
CA ASP A 99 -2.22 16.63 -27.32
C ASP A 99 -1.41 16.54 -28.63
N PHE A 100 -1.12 15.32 -29.07
CA PHE A 100 -0.30 15.04 -30.26
C PHE A 100 -1.02 15.44 -31.55
N ALA A 101 -2.36 15.40 -31.58
CA ALA A 101 -3.11 15.84 -32.75
C ALA A 101 -2.98 17.36 -32.94
N LYS A 102 -3.13 18.14 -31.87
CA LYS A 102 -2.94 19.60 -31.94
C LYS A 102 -1.49 20.01 -32.21
N ALA A 103 -0.52 19.21 -31.77
CA ALA A 103 0.88 19.40 -32.12
C ALA A 103 1.18 19.18 -33.63
N GLY A 104 0.23 18.64 -34.41
CA GLY A 104 0.49 18.16 -35.76
C GLY A 104 1.41 16.94 -35.78
N ALA A 105 1.53 16.23 -34.65
CA ALA A 105 2.39 15.08 -34.49
C ALA A 105 1.78 13.78 -35.00
N LEU A 106 0.49 13.79 -35.37
CA LEU A 106 -0.21 12.65 -35.95
C LEU A 106 -0.62 12.94 -37.40
N ASN A 107 -0.40 11.96 -38.28
CA ASN A 107 -0.90 12.00 -39.66
C ASN A 107 -2.40 11.63 -39.72
N SER A 108 -2.99 11.68 -40.92
CA SER A 108 -4.41 11.35 -41.12
C SER A 108 -4.80 9.90 -40.79
N LEU A 109 -3.81 9.02 -40.59
CA LEU A 109 -3.98 7.62 -40.19
C LEU A 109 -3.73 7.41 -38.69
N GLY A 110 -3.47 8.47 -37.92
CA GLY A 110 -3.19 8.37 -36.49
C GLY A 110 -1.78 7.88 -36.14
N GLN A 111 -0.87 7.85 -37.11
CA GLN A 111 0.53 7.49 -36.89
C GLN A 111 1.36 8.74 -36.62
N LEU A 112 2.46 8.60 -35.88
CA LEU A 112 3.38 9.71 -35.66
C LEU A 112 3.92 10.21 -37.00
N THR A 113 4.07 11.53 -37.14
CA THR A 113 4.75 12.10 -38.31
C THR A 113 6.27 11.86 -38.17
N PRO A 114 7.02 11.75 -39.28
CA PRO A 114 8.48 11.56 -39.21
C PRO A 114 9.20 12.63 -38.38
N GLU A 115 8.69 13.87 -38.41
CA GLU A 115 9.18 14.99 -37.61
C GLU A 115 8.90 14.80 -36.12
N ALA A 116 7.74 14.24 -35.76
CA ALA A 116 7.39 13.95 -34.38
C ALA A 116 8.14 12.73 -33.84
N GLU A 117 8.31 11.67 -34.65
CA GLU A 117 9.15 10.52 -34.33
C GLU A 117 10.60 10.97 -34.05
N GLN A 118 11.18 11.76 -34.95
CA GLN A 118 12.53 12.27 -34.75
C GLN A 118 12.65 13.17 -33.51
N ALA A 119 11.63 13.97 -33.21
CA ALA A 119 11.63 14.82 -32.01
C ALA A 119 11.51 13.99 -30.72
N LEU A 120 10.64 12.98 -30.69
CA LEU A 120 10.51 12.04 -29.57
C LEU A 120 11.79 11.23 -29.36
N ASP A 121 12.36 10.66 -30.43
CA ASP A 121 13.57 9.83 -30.36
C ASP A 121 14.79 10.65 -29.91
N LYS A 122 14.84 11.92 -30.28
CA LYS A 122 15.95 12.82 -29.92
C LYS A 122 15.88 13.24 -28.45
N ASP A 123 14.70 13.66 -27.98
CA ASP A 123 14.50 14.17 -26.62
C ASP A 123 13.00 14.12 -26.25
N PRO A 124 12.55 13.06 -25.55
CA PRO A 124 11.16 12.96 -25.09
C PRO A 124 10.69 14.11 -24.18
N PHE A 125 11.62 14.77 -23.46
CA PHE A 125 11.30 15.94 -22.63
C PHE A 125 11.23 17.22 -23.47
N GLY A 126 12.21 17.41 -24.36
CA GLY A 126 12.21 18.48 -25.36
C GLY A 126 11.03 18.40 -26.33
N PHE A 127 10.44 17.22 -26.51
CA PHE A 127 9.22 17.04 -27.27
C PHE A 127 8.04 17.84 -26.71
N VAL A 128 7.95 18.01 -25.38
CA VAL A 128 6.88 18.82 -24.75
C VAL A 128 6.97 20.27 -25.21
N GLU A 129 8.16 20.86 -25.19
CA GLU A 129 8.38 22.24 -25.65
C GLU A 129 8.24 22.37 -27.17
N TRP A 130 8.67 21.35 -27.93
CA TRP A 130 8.40 21.25 -29.37
C TRP A 130 6.90 21.24 -29.66
N ALA A 131 6.12 20.48 -28.90
CA ALA A 131 4.67 20.36 -29.06
C ALA A 131 3.97 21.66 -28.66
N LYS A 132 4.37 22.31 -27.56
CA LYS A 132 3.89 23.65 -27.16
C LYS A 132 4.13 24.67 -28.28
N ALA A 133 5.33 24.69 -28.86
CA ALA A 133 5.67 25.56 -29.99
C ALA A 133 4.83 25.30 -31.25
N LYS A 134 4.30 24.08 -31.39
CA LYS A 134 3.36 23.67 -32.45
C LYS A 134 1.88 23.87 -32.09
N GLY A 135 1.58 24.45 -30.93
CA GLY A 135 0.21 24.77 -30.50
C GLY A 135 -0.52 23.62 -29.80
N ALA A 136 0.20 22.61 -29.32
CA ALA A 136 -0.39 21.55 -28.51
C ALA A 136 -0.98 22.11 -27.21
N LEU A 137 -2.12 21.56 -26.80
CA LEU A 137 -2.52 21.67 -25.40
C LEU A 137 -1.66 20.72 -24.58
N VAL A 138 -1.04 21.26 -23.53
CA VAL A 138 -0.22 20.50 -22.60
C VAL A 138 -0.85 20.63 -21.23
N ASP A 139 -1.23 19.49 -20.64
CA ASP A 139 -1.56 19.41 -19.22
C ASP A 139 -0.25 19.16 -18.47
N GLU A 140 0.22 20.14 -17.70
CA GLU A 140 1.53 20.08 -17.03
C GLU A 140 1.59 19.06 -15.87
N GLY A 141 0.47 18.39 -15.56
CA GLY A 141 0.39 17.47 -14.41
C GLY A 141 0.25 18.22 -13.08
N LEU A 142 -0.13 17.49 -12.03
CA LEU A 142 -0.30 18.02 -10.66
C LEU A 142 1.06 18.31 -9.99
N GLU A 143 1.62 19.51 -10.19
CA GLU A 143 2.77 20.12 -9.48
C GLU A 143 3.63 19.14 -8.64
N GLY A 144 4.83 18.79 -9.11
CA GLY A 144 5.75 18.02 -8.26
C GLY A 144 7.08 17.51 -8.83
N ALA A 145 7.47 17.82 -10.08
CA ALA A 145 8.81 17.42 -10.56
C ALA A 145 9.79 18.38 -9.96
N THR A 146 10.72 17.88 -9.17
CA THR A 146 11.84 18.70 -8.78
C THR A 146 12.73 18.90 -10.02
N PRO A 147 13.42 20.04 -10.13
CA PRO A 147 14.43 20.24 -11.19
C PRO A 147 15.47 19.11 -11.26
N GLU A 148 15.69 18.40 -10.14
CA GLU A 148 16.58 17.25 -10.03
C GLU A 148 16.06 16.02 -10.79
N ASP A 149 14.76 15.77 -10.78
CA ASP A 149 14.12 14.65 -11.50
C ASP A 149 14.27 14.81 -13.02
N ILE A 150 14.10 16.04 -13.51
CA ILE A 150 14.24 16.38 -14.93
C ILE A 150 15.70 16.23 -15.39
N GLU A 151 16.64 16.70 -14.59
CA GLU A 151 18.06 16.61 -14.91
C GLU A 151 18.60 15.17 -14.82
N ALA A 152 18.06 14.38 -13.90
CA ALA A 152 18.32 12.95 -13.81
C ALA A 152 17.89 12.20 -15.10
N SER A 153 16.67 12.43 -15.60
CA SER A 153 16.24 11.79 -16.84
C SER A 153 17.07 12.19 -18.06
N LYS A 154 17.53 13.45 -18.16
CA LYS A 154 18.43 13.89 -19.25
C LYS A 154 19.78 13.17 -19.23
N ARG A 155 20.36 12.97 -18.05
CA ARG A 155 21.64 12.24 -17.89
C ARG A 155 21.50 10.77 -18.27
N HIS A 156 20.39 10.12 -17.91
CA HIS A 156 20.11 8.74 -18.34
C HIS A 156 19.97 8.62 -19.86
N ALA A 157 19.21 9.53 -20.50
CA ALA A 157 19.06 9.56 -21.95
C ALA A 157 20.40 9.80 -22.68
N ALA A 158 21.34 10.50 -22.02
CA ALA A 158 22.71 10.67 -22.49
C ALA A 158 23.65 9.48 -22.19
N GLY A 159 23.13 8.37 -21.65
CA GLY A 159 23.89 7.15 -21.35
C GLY A 159 24.80 7.23 -20.12
N GLN A 160 24.57 8.19 -19.22
CA GLN A 160 25.32 8.29 -17.96
C GLN A 160 24.74 7.33 -16.92
N SER A 161 25.58 6.41 -16.44
CA SER A 161 25.21 5.20 -15.68
C SER A 161 25.27 5.36 -14.15
N ASP A 162 25.25 6.58 -13.61
CA ASP A 162 25.40 6.86 -12.17
C ASP A 162 24.06 7.07 -11.45
N LEU A 163 22.94 6.96 -12.17
CA LEU A 163 21.60 7.16 -11.62
C LEU A 163 21.13 5.92 -10.86
N ARG A 164 21.08 6.04 -9.53
CA ARG A 164 20.28 5.14 -8.69
C ARG A 164 18.90 5.76 -8.48
N PRO A 165 17.81 4.99 -8.67
CA PRO A 165 16.48 5.49 -8.37
C PRO A 165 16.32 5.77 -6.87
N LYS A 166 15.51 6.76 -6.51
CA LYS A 166 15.10 6.99 -5.13
C LYS A 166 14.19 5.85 -4.69
N VAL A 167 14.62 5.08 -3.70
CA VAL A 167 13.87 3.92 -3.19
C VAL A 167 12.99 4.35 -2.02
N THR A 168 11.68 4.28 -2.19
CA THR A 168 10.68 4.61 -1.16
C THR A 168 9.86 3.35 -0.79
N VAL A 169 9.73 3.07 0.50
CA VAL A 169 8.90 1.97 0.98
C VAL A 169 7.76 2.47 1.86
N GLU A 170 6.53 2.10 1.52
CA GLU A 170 5.34 2.26 2.35
C GLU A 170 5.02 0.94 3.05
N ALA A 171 5.28 0.82 4.35
CA ALA A 171 4.99 -0.39 5.12
C ALA A 171 3.78 -0.19 6.05
N GLY A 172 2.75 -1.01 5.84
CA GLY A 172 1.62 -1.12 6.75
C GLY A 172 1.91 -2.15 7.86
N ILE A 173 1.85 -1.76 9.12
CA ILE A 173 2.13 -2.64 10.27
C ILE A 173 0.83 -2.84 11.07
N PHE A 174 0.41 -4.09 11.23
CA PHE A 174 -0.92 -4.44 11.75
C PHE A 174 -0.80 -5.32 13.00
N PHE A 175 -1.03 -4.76 14.18
CA PHE A 175 -0.98 -5.47 15.46
C PHE A 175 -2.38 -5.85 15.97
N ASP A 176 -2.71 -7.13 15.96
CA ASP A 176 -4.05 -7.58 16.34
C ASP A 176 -4.26 -7.63 17.87
N GLY A 177 -5.53 -7.69 18.30
CA GLY A 177 -5.92 -7.79 19.71
C GLY A 177 -5.64 -9.17 20.30
N THR A 178 -5.49 -9.25 21.62
CA THR A 178 -5.21 -10.51 22.34
C THR A 178 -6.19 -11.61 22.02
N GLY A 179 -5.68 -12.83 21.83
CA GLY A 179 -6.50 -13.97 21.44
C GLY A 179 -6.92 -13.94 19.97
N ASN A 180 -6.54 -12.94 19.17
CA ASN A 180 -6.87 -12.90 17.75
C ASN A 180 -5.68 -13.32 16.89
N SER A 181 -5.91 -14.31 16.04
CA SER A 181 -4.95 -14.79 15.05
C SER A 181 -5.71 -15.10 13.77
N ARG A 182 -5.50 -14.28 12.73
CA ARG A 182 -6.15 -14.47 11.43
C ARG A 182 -5.93 -15.87 10.86
N ASP A 183 -4.73 -16.44 11.01
CA ASP A 183 -4.42 -17.76 10.46
C ASP A 183 -5.20 -18.86 11.19
N ASN A 184 -5.47 -18.68 12.49
CA ASN A 184 -6.25 -19.62 13.30
C ASN A 184 -7.74 -19.50 12.95
N THR A 185 -8.30 -18.27 12.94
CA THR A 185 -9.69 -18.00 12.51
C THR A 185 -9.94 -18.49 11.07
N GLY A 186 -9.07 -18.15 10.12
CA GLY A 186 -9.22 -18.56 8.72
C GLY A 186 -9.01 -20.06 8.49
N THR A 187 -8.27 -20.76 9.37
CA THR A 187 -8.18 -22.23 9.34
C THR A 187 -9.44 -22.88 9.91
N PHE A 188 -10.04 -22.28 10.94
CA PHE A 188 -11.34 -22.71 11.45
C PHE A 188 -12.43 -22.55 10.40
N GLU A 189 -12.57 -21.35 9.80
CA GLU A 189 -13.57 -21.07 8.76
C GLU A 189 -13.42 -22.03 7.56
N ARG A 190 -12.19 -22.25 7.08
CA ARG A 190 -11.94 -23.19 5.96
C ARG A 190 -12.31 -24.62 6.32
N ARG A 191 -11.95 -25.09 7.51
CA ARG A 191 -12.32 -26.43 7.96
C ARG A 191 -13.82 -26.58 8.14
N VAL A 192 -14.52 -25.56 8.65
CA VAL A 192 -15.99 -25.56 8.71
C VAL A 192 -16.58 -25.63 7.31
N ASP A 193 -16.08 -24.85 6.36
CA ASP A 193 -16.57 -24.85 4.96
C ASP A 193 -16.29 -26.18 4.24
N GLU A 194 -15.08 -26.73 4.37
CA GLU A 194 -14.70 -28.06 3.85
C GLU A 194 -15.61 -29.16 4.42
N CYS A 195 -15.88 -29.10 5.72
CA CYS A 195 -16.72 -30.03 6.45
C CYS A 195 -18.18 -29.96 6.01
N LEU A 196 -18.75 -28.75 5.95
CA LEU A 196 -20.12 -28.51 5.48
C LEU A 196 -20.27 -28.90 4.01
N THR A 197 -19.26 -28.63 3.17
CA THR A 197 -19.25 -29.02 1.76
C THR A 197 -19.19 -30.54 1.59
N ALA A 198 -18.33 -31.22 2.35
CA ALA A 198 -18.23 -32.68 2.34
C ALA A 198 -19.50 -33.35 2.88
N GLN A 199 -20.14 -32.78 3.90
CA GLN A 199 -21.42 -33.24 4.42
C GLN A 199 -22.54 -33.05 3.38
N ALA A 200 -22.61 -31.88 2.74
CA ALA A 200 -23.58 -31.59 1.68
C ALA A 200 -23.41 -32.51 0.47
N ALA A 201 -22.17 -32.93 0.18
CA ALA A 201 -21.84 -33.92 -0.84
C ALA A 201 -22.09 -35.39 -0.41
N GLY A 202 -22.48 -35.63 0.84
CA GLY A 202 -22.68 -36.98 1.40
C GLY A 202 -21.38 -37.77 1.62
N ALA A 203 -20.22 -37.11 1.57
CA ALA A 203 -18.91 -37.73 1.73
C ALA A 203 -18.54 -38.00 3.20
N ILE A 204 -19.12 -37.24 4.14
CA ILE A 204 -18.97 -37.42 5.59
C ILE A 204 -20.33 -37.28 6.30
N SER A 205 -20.46 -37.88 7.48
CA SER A 205 -21.64 -37.69 8.33
C SER A 205 -21.56 -36.38 9.12
N GLU A 206 -22.71 -35.86 9.54
CA GLU A 206 -22.83 -34.70 10.42
C GLU A 206 -22.08 -34.88 11.74
N GLU A 207 -22.10 -36.10 12.30
CA GLU A 207 -21.39 -36.43 13.55
C GLU A 207 -19.87 -36.38 13.38
N THR A 208 -19.33 -36.90 12.28
CA THR A 208 -17.89 -36.80 11.97
C THR A 208 -17.51 -35.34 11.76
N CYS A 209 -18.35 -34.58 11.04
CA CYS A 209 -18.12 -33.18 10.80
C CYS A 209 -18.08 -32.36 12.10
N SER A 210 -19.09 -32.57 12.96
CA SER A 210 -19.18 -31.92 14.26
C SER A 210 -18.03 -32.30 15.19
N ALA A 211 -17.55 -33.55 15.15
CA ALA A 211 -16.42 -34.01 15.96
C ALA A 211 -15.09 -33.36 15.51
N GLU A 212 -14.84 -33.26 14.20
CA GLU A 212 -13.64 -32.60 13.66
C GLU A 212 -13.63 -31.09 13.94
N ILE A 213 -14.78 -30.42 13.80
CA ILE A 213 -14.93 -29.01 14.15
C ILE A 213 -14.73 -28.81 15.66
N SER A 214 -15.30 -29.67 16.50
CA SER A 214 -15.21 -29.55 17.98
C SER A 214 -13.78 -29.69 18.50
N GLN A 215 -12.91 -30.45 17.82
CA GLN A 215 -11.49 -30.56 18.18
C GLN A 215 -10.68 -29.28 17.91
N LEU A 216 -11.23 -28.32 17.16
CA LEU A 216 -10.62 -27.00 16.89
C LEU A 216 -11.17 -25.89 17.79
N MET A 217 -12.19 -26.18 18.61
CA MET A 217 -12.94 -25.18 19.37
C MET A 217 -12.25 -24.74 20.67
N GLU A 218 -10.99 -24.31 20.59
CA GLU A 218 -10.29 -23.71 21.74
C GLU A 218 -9.54 -22.43 21.36
N GLY A 219 -9.62 -21.41 22.21
CA GLY A 219 -8.82 -20.19 22.11
C GLY A 219 -9.11 -19.32 20.87
N SER A 220 -8.04 -18.86 20.23
CA SER A 220 -8.03 -17.89 19.12
C SER A 220 -8.75 -18.34 17.84
N TYR A 221 -9.10 -19.63 17.74
CA TYR A 221 -9.86 -20.22 16.62
C TYR A 221 -11.35 -19.84 16.64
N LEU A 222 -11.89 -19.41 17.78
CA LEU A 222 -13.32 -19.04 17.93
C LEU A 222 -13.60 -17.55 17.71
N ASN A 223 -12.56 -16.72 17.57
CA ASN A 223 -12.74 -15.29 17.41
C ASN A 223 -13.05 -14.91 15.96
N ALA A 224 -13.98 -13.97 15.79
CA ALA A 224 -14.28 -13.37 14.49
C ALA A 224 -13.11 -12.49 14.02
N GLU A 225 -12.96 -12.37 12.69
CA GLU A 225 -11.92 -11.54 12.10
C GLU A 225 -12.03 -10.07 12.54
N THR A 226 -10.92 -9.53 13.04
CA THR A 226 -10.86 -8.16 13.56
C THR A 226 -10.75 -7.12 12.45
N ASN A 227 -11.02 -5.85 12.79
CA ASN A 227 -10.82 -4.75 11.84
C ASN A 227 -9.36 -4.57 11.44
N VAL A 228 -8.40 -4.99 12.29
CA VAL A 228 -6.97 -4.94 11.96
C VAL A 228 -6.66 -5.94 10.83
N ALA A 229 -7.17 -7.17 10.92
CA ALA A 229 -7.02 -8.17 9.88
C ALA A 229 -7.69 -7.72 8.55
N LYS A 230 -8.90 -7.18 8.62
CA LYS A 230 -9.61 -6.63 7.45
C LYS A 230 -8.86 -5.46 6.80
N LEU A 231 -8.36 -4.52 7.59
CA LEU A 231 -7.56 -3.39 7.10
C LEU A 231 -6.28 -3.87 6.43
N ARG A 232 -5.62 -4.88 7.00
CA ARG A 232 -4.46 -5.50 6.37
C ARG A 232 -4.81 -6.08 5.01
N ASP A 233 -5.89 -6.83 4.90
CA ASP A 233 -6.31 -7.45 3.65
C ASP A 233 -6.64 -6.41 2.58
N LEU A 234 -7.21 -5.26 2.97
CA LEU A 234 -7.44 -4.09 2.11
C LEU A 234 -6.18 -3.25 1.81
N TYR A 235 -5.12 -3.37 2.61
CA TYR A 235 -3.84 -2.71 2.37
C TYR A 235 -3.05 -3.50 1.33
N LEU A 236 -3.37 -3.30 0.06
CA LEU A 236 -2.82 -4.10 -1.05
C LEU A 236 -1.34 -3.76 -1.33
N PRO A 237 -0.45 -4.76 -1.37
CA PRO A 237 0.93 -4.56 -1.80
C PRO A 237 1.00 -4.08 -3.26
N PHE A 238 2.00 -3.26 -3.58
CA PHE A 238 2.34 -2.90 -4.95
C PHE A 238 3.83 -2.62 -5.06
N SER A 239 4.38 -2.67 -6.27
CA SER A 239 5.69 -2.13 -6.57
C SER A 239 5.66 -1.37 -7.90
N THR A 240 6.44 -0.30 -7.99
CA THR A 240 6.67 0.44 -9.24
C THR A 240 8.16 0.70 -9.37
N ASN A 241 8.73 0.40 -10.54
CA ASN A 241 10.12 0.72 -10.85
C ASN A 241 10.16 1.64 -12.07
N THR A 242 10.93 2.71 -11.94
CA THR A 242 11.13 3.76 -12.94
C THR A 242 12.62 4.11 -12.94
N LEU A 243 13.09 4.84 -13.95
CA LEU A 243 14.51 5.24 -14.03
C LEU A 243 15.00 6.04 -12.80
N THR A 244 14.11 6.77 -12.13
CA THR A 244 14.46 7.73 -11.08
C THR A 244 13.84 7.42 -9.71
N VAL A 245 12.85 6.54 -9.66
CA VAL A 245 12.10 6.21 -8.45
C VAL A 245 11.73 4.75 -8.45
N GLU A 246 11.89 4.12 -7.30
CA GLU A 246 11.32 2.81 -6.97
C GLU A 246 10.41 2.97 -5.76
N ASN A 247 9.16 2.53 -5.90
CA ASN A 247 8.22 2.53 -4.78
C ASN A 247 7.77 1.11 -4.49
N TYR A 248 7.70 0.79 -3.21
CA TYR A 248 7.19 -0.47 -2.72
C TYR A 248 6.13 -0.20 -1.67
N ARG A 249 5.02 -0.93 -1.71
CA ARG A 249 4.07 -1.02 -0.60
C ARG A 249 4.02 -2.45 -0.11
N ILE A 250 4.31 -2.62 1.16
CA ILE A 250 4.34 -3.91 1.84
C ILE A 250 3.50 -3.88 3.09
N ARG A 251 3.22 -5.05 3.65
CA ARG A 251 2.40 -5.16 4.85
C ARG A 251 2.91 -6.28 5.75
N THR A 252 2.96 -6.00 7.05
CA THR A 252 3.32 -6.96 8.07
C THR A 252 2.16 -7.10 9.04
N TYR A 253 1.66 -8.33 9.20
CA TYR A 253 0.61 -8.66 10.16
C TYR A 253 1.21 -9.39 11.35
N VAL A 254 0.82 -8.97 12.54
CA VAL A 254 1.27 -9.54 13.81
C VAL A 254 0.04 -9.96 14.59
N SER A 255 -0.10 -11.26 14.82
CA SER A 255 -1.18 -11.81 15.65
C SER A 255 -1.12 -11.27 17.07
N GLY A 256 -2.26 -11.28 17.76
CA GLY A 256 -2.40 -10.69 19.07
C GLY A 256 -1.53 -11.32 20.15
N VAL A 257 -1.23 -10.53 21.18
CA VAL A 257 -0.55 -10.97 22.41
C VAL A 257 -1.20 -12.25 22.94
N GLY A 258 -0.38 -13.22 23.34
CA GLY A 258 -0.83 -14.51 23.85
C GLY A 258 -1.27 -15.55 22.79
N THR A 259 -1.20 -15.22 21.50
CA THR A 259 -1.40 -16.17 20.38
C THR A 259 -0.12 -16.38 19.57
N LYS A 260 -0.04 -17.49 18.82
CA LYS A 260 0.96 -17.71 17.77
C LYS A 260 0.29 -18.38 16.57
N SER A 261 0.56 -17.90 15.35
CA SER A 261 -0.03 -18.46 14.13
C SER A 261 0.25 -19.96 14.05
N GLY A 262 -0.81 -20.77 13.94
CA GLY A 262 -0.72 -22.22 13.83
C GLY A 262 -0.22 -22.97 15.08
N LYS A 263 -0.28 -22.36 16.28
CA LYS A 263 0.07 -23.01 17.56
C LYS A 263 -0.96 -22.70 18.65
N GLU A 264 -0.97 -23.52 19.70
CA GLU A 264 -1.79 -23.32 20.91
C GLU A 264 -1.50 -21.96 21.60
N ASP A 265 -2.56 -21.38 22.17
CA ASP A 265 -2.51 -20.10 22.86
C ASP A 265 -1.82 -20.21 24.24
N ASP A 266 -1.24 -19.11 24.69
CA ASP A 266 -0.59 -19.01 25.99
C ASP A 266 -1.43 -18.19 26.96
N ALA A 267 -2.14 -18.90 27.83
CA ALA A 267 -3.00 -18.30 28.85
C ALA A 267 -2.24 -17.35 29.80
N TRP A 268 -0.94 -17.57 30.02
CA TRP A 268 -0.11 -16.71 30.87
C TRP A 268 0.18 -15.37 30.19
N ALA A 269 0.67 -15.39 28.95
CA ALA A 269 0.92 -14.16 28.19
C ALA A 269 -0.37 -13.40 27.84
N MET A 270 -1.49 -14.11 27.63
CA MET A 270 -2.82 -13.50 27.49
C MET A 270 -3.29 -12.78 28.75
N GLY A 271 -2.83 -13.18 29.94
CA GLY A 271 -3.17 -12.57 31.21
C GLY A 271 -2.24 -11.41 31.58
N THR A 272 -0.94 -11.56 31.36
CA THR A 272 0.07 -10.62 31.88
C THR A 272 0.58 -9.60 30.88
N GLY A 273 0.50 -9.87 29.58
CA GLY A 273 1.12 -9.02 28.55
C GLY A 273 2.66 -9.10 28.51
N THR A 274 3.27 -9.96 29.34
CA THR A 274 4.73 -10.17 29.48
C THR A 274 5.14 -11.60 29.05
N GLY A 275 6.45 -11.85 28.93
CA GLY A 275 7.00 -13.14 28.50
C GLY A 275 7.18 -13.26 26.98
N GLU A 276 7.54 -14.46 26.49
CA GLU A 276 7.87 -14.76 25.08
C GLU A 276 6.76 -14.46 24.06
N ARG A 277 5.56 -14.07 24.53
CA ARG A 277 4.38 -13.76 23.71
C ARG A 277 3.71 -12.43 24.09
N GLY A 278 4.40 -11.61 24.89
CA GLY A 278 3.99 -10.27 25.33
C GLY A 278 4.20 -9.18 24.27
N ILE A 279 3.98 -7.91 24.64
CA ILE A 279 4.07 -6.77 23.72
C ILE A 279 5.45 -6.68 23.05
N LEU A 280 6.54 -6.80 23.81
CA LEU A 280 7.91 -6.71 23.29
C LEU A 280 8.22 -7.82 22.27
N ALA A 281 7.81 -9.06 22.55
CA ALA A 281 7.99 -10.18 21.61
C ALA A 281 7.21 -9.96 20.30
N LYS A 282 6.03 -9.32 20.36
CA LYS A 282 5.26 -8.96 19.16
C LYS A 282 5.93 -7.86 18.34
N ILE A 283 6.64 -6.93 18.98
CA ILE A 283 7.49 -5.95 18.29
C ILE A 283 8.62 -6.66 17.55
N GLU A 284 9.35 -7.54 18.24
CA GLU A 284 10.45 -8.31 17.64
C GLU A 284 9.99 -9.09 16.40
N LEU A 285 8.86 -9.80 16.49
CA LEU A 285 8.27 -10.50 15.34
C LEU A 285 7.94 -9.56 14.19
N ALA A 286 7.40 -8.36 14.48
CA ALA A 286 7.06 -7.37 13.47
C ALA A 286 8.31 -6.88 12.73
N VAL A 287 9.34 -6.48 13.49
CA VAL A 287 10.56 -5.90 12.92
C VAL A 287 11.40 -6.94 12.21
N GLU A 288 11.46 -8.18 12.71
CA GLU A 288 12.17 -9.27 12.03
C GLU A 288 11.51 -9.63 10.71
N GLN A 289 10.17 -9.76 10.67
CA GLN A 289 9.46 -10.04 9.42
C GLN A 289 9.62 -8.89 8.42
N LEU A 290 9.38 -7.66 8.85
CA LEU A 290 9.55 -6.48 7.99
C LEU A 290 10.97 -6.40 7.43
N SER A 291 11.98 -6.59 8.27
CA SER A 291 13.39 -6.51 7.83
C SER A 291 13.75 -7.65 6.88
N SER A 292 13.23 -8.86 7.09
CA SER A 292 13.41 -9.97 6.17
C SER A 292 12.78 -9.68 4.81
N ASP A 293 11.51 -9.25 4.79
CA ASP A 293 10.79 -8.93 3.56
C ASP A 293 11.50 -7.82 2.76
N LEU A 294 12.04 -6.81 3.45
CA LEU A 294 12.83 -5.74 2.85
C LEU A 294 14.15 -6.25 2.30
N SER A 295 14.87 -7.09 3.03
CA SER A 295 16.15 -7.66 2.59
C SER A 295 15.97 -8.55 1.35
N ASP A 296 14.85 -9.25 1.24
CA ASP A 296 14.54 -10.10 0.10
C ASP A 296 14.07 -9.30 -1.12
N MET A 297 13.40 -8.17 -0.88
CA MET A 297 12.76 -7.35 -1.91
C MET A 297 13.67 -6.28 -2.52
N LEU A 298 14.51 -5.64 -1.70
CA LEU A 298 15.29 -4.49 -2.10
C LEU A 298 16.67 -4.91 -2.63
N THR A 299 17.00 -4.44 -3.84
CA THR A 299 18.35 -4.56 -4.40
C THR A 299 19.26 -3.42 -3.97
N ASP A 300 18.67 -2.25 -3.79
CA ASP A 300 19.35 -1.01 -3.46
C ASP A 300 18.95 -0.48 -2.09
N GLN A 301 19.75 0.44 -1.56
CA GLN A 301 19.48 1.05 -0.26
C GLN A 301 18.18 1.88 -0.30
N MET A 302 17.29 1.63 0.66
CA MET A 302 16.10 2.43 0.92
C MET A 302 16.46 3.88 1.30
N ASP A 303 15.90 4.86 0.58
CA ASP A 303 16.05 6.28 0.88
C ASP A 303 14.99 6.78 1.88
N GLU A 304 13.75 6.30 1.73
CA GLU A 304 12.60 6.77 2.51
C GLU A 304 11.70 5.60 2.96
N LEU A 305 11.33 5.62 4.25
CA LEU A 305 10.39 4.67 4.84
C LEU A 305 9.17 5.41 5.38
N ILE A 306 7.99 5.05 4.88
CA ILE A 306 6.70 5.56 5.31
C ILE A 306 5.96 4.42 6.02
N LEU A 307 5.56 4.65 7.27
CA LEU A 307 4.88 3.68 8.12
C LEU A 307 3.43 4.08 8.33
N ASP A 308 2.51 3.14 8.08
CA ASP A 308 1.12 3.20 8.52
C ASP A 308 0.90 2.10 9.56
N VAL A 309 0.65 2.48 10.81
CA VAL A 309 0.61 1.55 11.94
C VAL A 309 -0.81 1.43 12.45
N PHE A 310 -1.29 0.20 12.60
CA PHE A 310 -2.63 -0.11 13.08
C PHE A 310 -2.58 -1.06 14.27
N GLY A 311 -3.49 -0.88 15.23
CA GLY A 311 -3.64 -1.86 16.29
C GLY A 311 -4.99 -1.86 16.98
N PHE A 312 -5.36 -3.01 17.56
CA PHE A 312 -6.60 -3.20 18.33
C PHE A 312 -6.33 -3.69 19.75
N SER A 313 -6.98 -3.12 20.76
CA SER A 313 -6.87 -3.51 22.17
C SER A 313 -5.41 -3.48 22.64
N ARG A 314 -4.85 -4.61 23.08
CA ARG A 314 -3.41 -4.72 23.39
C ARG A 314 -2.50 -4.57 22.16
N GLY A 315 -2.97 -4.94 20.98
CA GLY A 315 -2.29 -4.62 19.72
C GLY A 315 -2.20 -3.11 19.47
N ALA A 316 -3.16 -2.32 19.93
CA ALA A 316 -3.06 -0.85 19.88
C ALA A 316 -2.00 -0.32 20.85
N ALA A 317 -1.83 -0.94 22.03
CA ALA A 317 -0.73 -0.62 22.94
C ALA A 317 0.63 -1.00 22.32
N THR A 318 0.72 -2.16 21.66
CA THR A 318 1.89 -2.57 20.85
C THR A 318 2.17 -1.57 19.73
N ALA A 319 1.16 -1.13 18.99
CA ALA A 319 1.29 -0.12 17.93
C ALA A 319 1.86 1.19 18.48
N ARG A 320 1.37 1.66 19.63
CA ARG A 320 1.86 2.89 20.27
C ARG A 320 3.31 2.74 20.76
N HIS A 321 3.65 1.58 21.31
CA HIS A 321 5.02 1.27 21.70
C HIS A 321 5.96 1.19 20.50
N PHE A 322 5.53 0.56 19.41
CA PHE A 322 6.26 0.51 18.14
C PHE A 322 6.57 1.91 17.59
N VAL A 323 5.61 2.84 17.63
CA VAL A 323 5.81 4.24 17.22
C VAL A 323 6.94 4.89 18.01
N ASN A 324 6.98 4.66 19.33
CA ASN A 324 8.06 5.17 20.18
C ASN A 324 9.41 4.53 19.87
N GLU A 325 9.45 3.21 19.61
CA GLU A 325 10.67 2.50 19.19
C GLU A 325 11.21 3.01 17.84
N VAL A 326 10.35 3.27 16.87
CA VAL A 326 10.77 3.85 15.57
C VAL A 326 11.40 5.23 15.76
N ARG A 327 10.89 6.02 16.71
CA ARG A 327 11.42 7.36 17.02
C ARG A 327 12.79 7.30 17.71
N ASP A 328 13.12 6.21 18.37
CA ASP A 328 14.46 5.95 18.92
C ASP A 328 15.49 5.60 17.80
N GLY A 329 15.05 5.52 16.55
CA GLY A 329 15.90 5.40 15.37
C GLY A 329 16.70 4.09 15.36
N THR A 330 18.01 4.20 15.12
CA THR A 330 18.93 3.04 15.13
C THR A 330 19.01 2.33 16.47
N ASN A 331 18.63 3.00 17.57
CA ASN A 331 18.64 2.40 18.91
C ASN A 331 17.34 1.63 19.23
N GLY A 332 16.25 1.89 18.50
CA GLY A 332 14.99 1.16 18.66
C GLY A 332 15.00 -0.19 17.97
N ALA A 333 14.00 -1.03 18.28
CA ALA A 333 13.89 -2.40 17.78
C ALA A 333 13.98 -2.51 16.24
N LEU A 334 13.35 -1.60 15.50
CA LEU A 334 13.41 -1.59 14.03
C LEU A 334 14.82 -1.30 13.52
N GLY A 335 15.52 -0.34 14.14
CA GLY A 335 16.88 0.03 13.77
C GLY A 335 17.87 -1.11 14.00
N GLN A 336 17.73 -1.80 15.14
CA GLN A 336 18.55 -2.98 15.45
C GLN A 336 18.26 -4.15 14.49
N ALA A 337 16.99 -4.36 14.12
CA ALA A 337 16.61 -5.40 13.16
C ALA A 337 17.16 -5.11 11.75
N PHE A 338 17.13 -3.85 11.30
CA PHE A 338 17.77 -3.43 10.04
C PHE A 338 19.27 -3.69 10.07
N GLN A 339 19.95 -3.32 11.16
CA GLN A 339 21.38 -3.57 11.31
C GLN A 339 21.72 -5.07 11.24
N LYS A 340 20.90 -5.94 11.87
CA LYS A 340 21.06 -7.41 11.83
C LYS A 340 20.92 -7.96 10.41
N GLN A 341 20.04 -7.38 9.58
CA GLN A 341 19.84 -7.77 8.18
C GLN A 341 20.75 -7.02 7.19
N GLY A 342 21.66 -6.17 7.67
CA GLY A 342 22.54 -5.37 6.79
C GLY A 342 21.81 -4.25 6.05
N ILE A 343 20.61 -3.88 6.48
CA ILE A 343 19.82 -2.78 5.93
C ILE A 343 20.29 -1.48 6.60
N ALA A 344 20.69 -0.49 5.82
CA ALA A 344 21.03 0.83 6.35
C ALA A 344 19.76 1.59 6.75
N TRP A 345 19.83 2.35 7.84
CA TRP A 345 18.72 3.22 8.25
C TRP A 345 18.44 4.28 7.15
N PRO A 346 17.17 4.48 6.75
CA PRO A 346 16.82 5.43 5.69
C PRO A 346 17.14 6.88 6.08
N LYS A 347 17.27 7.75 5.07
CA LYS A 347 17.45 9.19 5.30
C LYS A 347 16.21 9.81 5.95
N THR A 348 15.04 9.33 5.54
CA THR A 348 13.76 9.81 6.02
C THR A 348 12.92 8.63 6.50
N VAL A 349 12.44 8.70 7.75
CA VAL A 349 11.47 7.76 8.30
C VAL A 349 10.28 8.56 8.81
N THR A 350 9.10 8.26 8.29
CA THR A 350 7.87 8.98 8.59
C THR A 350 6.79 8.01 9.04
N ILE A 351 6.14 8.28 10.17
CA ILE A 351 4.91 7.58 10.54
C ILE A 351 3.74 8.42 10.06
N ARG A 352 3.18 8.03 8.91
CA ARG A 352 2.13 8.77 8.21
C ARG A 352 0.79 8.64 8.93
N PHE A 353 0.47 7.44 9.40
CA PHE A 353 -0.82 7.18 10.04
C PHE A 353 -0.69 6.23 11.24
N LEU A 354 -1.39 6.54 12.32
CA LEU A 354 -1.59 5.68 13.49
C LEU A 354 -3.10 5.43 13.70
N GLY A 355 -3.56 4.23 13.37
CA GLY A 355 -4.95 3.81 13.50
C GLY A 355 -5.16 2.87 14.69
N LEU A 356 -5.83 3.35 15.73
CA LEU A 356 -6.03 2.61 16.96
C LEU A 356 -7.50 2.24 17.14
N PHE A 357 -7.75 1.03 17.64
CA PHE A 357 -9.04 0.58 18.11
C PHE A 357 -8.91 0.23 19.59
N ASP A 358 -9.58 1.01 20.43
CA ASP A 358 -9.81 0.73 21.85
C ASP A 358 -8.58 0.27 22.64
N THR A 359 -7.52 1.10 22.64
CA THR A 359 -6.25 0.79 23.32
C THR A 359 -6.43 0.36 24.77
N VAL A 360 -5.95 -0.84 25.09
CA VAL A 360 -5.84 -1.37 26.44
C VAL A 360 -4.38 -1.79 26.66
N ALA A 361 -3.67 -1.09 27.52
CA ALA A 361 -2.26 -1.37 27.79
C ALA A 361 -2.05 -2.44 28.87
N ALA A 362 -3.03 -2.64 29.75
CA ALA A 362 -2.94 -3.44 30.97
C ALA A 362 -1.96 -4.63 30.88
N VAL A 363 -0.79 -4.43 31.48
CA VAL A 363 0.25 -5.43 31.72
C VAL A 363 0.15 -5.80 33.19
N VAL A 364 -0.15 -7.06 33.54
CA VAL A 364 -0.15 -7.50 34.94
C VAL A 364 1.30 -7.76 35.35
N ASP A 365 1.87 -6.85 36.16
CA ASP A 365 3.22 -6.98 36.70
C ASP A 365 3.21 -7.83 37.99
N ILE A 366 3.40 -9.14 37.81
CA ILE A 366 3.41 -10.11 38.91
C ILE A 366 4.67 -9.97 39.79
N LEU A 367 5.78 -9.44 39.26
CA LEU A 367 7.05 -9.31 40.00
C LEU A 367 7.01 -8.20 41.06
N SER A 368 6.16 -7.19 40.88
CA SER A 368 5.95 -6.10 41.85
C SER A 368 4.77 -6.34 42.81
N ALA A 369 4.14 -7.53 42.76
CA ALA A 369 2.91 -7.88 43.50
C ALA A 369 1.73 -6.93 43.22
N ASP A 370 1.74 -6.26 42.07
CA ASP A 370 0.66 -5.40 41.60
C ASP A 370 -0.27 -6.18 40.67
N PHE A 371 -1.33 -6.72 41.24
CA PHE A 371 -2.37 -7.45 40.51
C PHE A 371 -3.39 -6.53 39.83
N SER A 372 -3.17 -5.20 39.81
CA SER A 372 -4.11 -4.25 39.25
C SER A 372 -3.82 -3.97 37.76
N ALA A 373 -4.64 -4.54 36.89
CA ALA A 373 -4.71 -4.20 35.46
C ALA A 373 -5.27 -2.78 35.18
N HIS A 374 -5.40 -1.94 36.21
CA HIS A 374 -6.21 -0.72 36.24
C HIS A 374 -5.42 0.54 36.64
N ASN A 375 -4.09 0.49 36.70
CA ASN A 375 -3.30 1.68 36.97
C ASN A 375 -2.62 2.21 35.70
N ALA A 376 -2.15 3.45 35.75
CA ALA A 376 -1.41 4.09 34.65
C ALA A 376 0.01 3.52 34.48
N ASN A 377 0.39 2.47 35.24
CA ASN A 377 1.71 1.87 35.21
C ASN A 377 1.74 0.77 34.14
N ASN A 378 2.21 1.12 32.94
CA ASN A 378 2.31 0.19 31.82
C ASN A 378 3.68 -0.55 31.78
N GLY A 379 4.48 -0.49 32.85
CA GLY A 379 5.83 -1.04 32.89
C GLY A 379 6.73 -0.43 31.80
N GLU A 380 7.39 -1.27 31.02
CA GLU A 380 8.27 -0.85 29.90
C GLU A 380 7.49 -0.40 28.64
N VAL A 381 6.16 -0.58 28.62
CA VAL A 381 5.33 -0.30 27.44
C VAL A 381 4.97 1.18 27.36
N ARG A 382 5.64 1.87 26.45
CA ARG A 382 5.43 3.30 26.16
C ARG A 382 4.21 3.51 25.27
N VAL A 383 3.07 3.85 25.87
CA VAL A 383 1.84 4.17 25.13
C VAL A 383 1.68 5.65 24.81
N ASP A 384 2.31 6.57 25.53
CA ASP A 384 2.16 7.99 25.21
C ASP A 384 2.77 8.32 23.84
N ILE A 385 2.02 9.07 23.01
CA ILE A 385 2.45 9.46 21.66
C ILE A 385 2.72 10.95 21.64
N ALA A 386 3.98 11.33 21.37
CA ALA A 386 4.34 12.72 21.18
C ALA A 386 3.62 13.29 19.94
N ALA A 387 3.22 14.56 19.99
CA ALA A 387 2.45 15.18 18.90
C ALA A 387 3.22 15.19 17.57
N ASP A 388 4.55 15.22 17.61
CA ASP A 388 5.43 15.18 16.43
C ASP A 388 5.79 13.76 15.97
N ALA A 389 5.37 12.72 16.70
CA ALA A 389 5.75 11.34 16.39
C ALA A 389 5.02 10.78 15.15
N VAL A 390 3.82 11.28 14.84
CA VAL A 390 3.00 10.81 13.72
C VAL A 390 2.32 11.98 13.00
N GLN A 391 2.14 11.88 11.69
CA GLN A 391 1.45 12.93 10.92
C GLN A 391 -0.06 12.95 11.17
N ARG A 392 -0.67 11.79 11.46
CA ARG A 392 -2.09 11.64 11.77
C ARG A 392 -2.32 10.48 12.72
N ALA A 393 -3.09 10.69 13.78
CA ALA A 393 -3.59 9.61 14.63
C ALA A 393 -5.13 9.61 14.69
N VAL A 394 -5.73 8.43 14.66
CA VAL A 394 -7.17 8.22 14.88
C VAL A 394 -7.35 7.04 15.81
N HIS A 395 -8.08 7.23 16.91
CA HIS A 395 -8.34 6.20 17.91
C HIS A 395 -9.84 6.01 18.10
N LEU A 396 -10.41 4.94 17.55
CA LEU A 396 -11.82 4.62 17.79
C LEU A 396 -11.96 3.91 19.15
N THR A 397 -12.76 4.47 20.05
CA THR A 397 -12.92 3.98 21.43
C THR A 397 -14.29 3.36 21.65
N ALA A 398 -14.38 2.36 22.52
CA ALA A 398 -15.65 1.72 22.86
C ALA A 398 -16.39 2.54 23.93
N GLN A 399 -17.50 3.18 23.54
CA GLN A 399 -18.36 3.92 24.47
C GLN A 399 -19.01 3.00 25.51
N ASP A 400 -19.30 1.75 25.11
CA ASP A 400 -19.98 0.75 25.94
C ASP A 400 -19.02 -0.32 26.50
N GLU A 401 -17.74 0.02 26.73
CA GLU A 401 -16.78 -0.83 27.47
C GLU A 401 -16.71 -0.46 28.96
N TRP A 402 -17.14 -1.37 29.83
CA TRP A 402 -17.31 -1.14 31.28
C TRP A 402 -16.54 -2.16 32.13
N ARG A 403 -15.79 -3.09 31.50
CA ARG A 403 -15.08 -4.16 32.20
C ARG A 403 -13.84 -3.60 32.88
N HIS A 404 -13.64 -3.99 34.14
CA HIS A 404 -12.54 -3.52 34.98
C HIS A 404 -11.14 -3.74 34.36
N ASN A 405 -10.93 -4.88 33.69
CA ASN A 405 -9.64 -5.27 33.11
C ASN A 405 -9.37 -4.67 31.71
N PHE A 406 -10.29 -3.87 31.17
CA PHE A 406 -10.21 -3.28 29.83
C PHE A 406 -10.22 -1.76 29.93
N SER A 407 -9.33 -1.22 30.76
CA SER A 407 -9.22 0.22 30.97
C SER A 407 -8.61 0.89 29.74
N LEU A 408 -9.31 1.90 29.22
CA LEU A 408 -8.89 2.66 28.04
C LEU A 408 -7.64 3.49 28.32
N ASN A 409 -6.62 3.33 27.48
CA ASN A 409 -5.50 4.26 27.39
C ASN A 409 -5.82 5.30 26.31
N SER A 410 -6.26 6.49 26.72
CA SER A 410 -6.60 7.58 25.80
C SER A 410 -5.38 8.11 25.03
N LEU A 411 -5.60 8.70 23.85
CA LEU A 411 -4.62 9.54 23.14
C LEU A 411 -4.51 10.95 23.75
N ARG A 412 -5.46 11.35 24.61
CA ARG A 412 -5.44 12.65 25.26
C ARG A 412 -4.28 12.73 26.25
N GLY A 413 -3.63 13.89 26.27
CA GLY A 413 -2.61 14.19 27.27
C GLY A 413 -3.19 14.33 28.68
N PRO A 414 -2.33 14.48 29.70
CA PRO A 414 -2.75 14.61 31.11
C PRO A 414 -3.74 15.75 31.39
N ASN A 415 -3.75 16.77 30.55
CA ASN A 415 -4.66 17.92 30.61
C ASN A 415 -5.96 17.71 29.80
N GLY A 416 -6.20 16.51 29.27
CA GLY A 416 -7.34 16.16 28.42
C GLY A 416 -7.25 16.69 26.98
N SER A 417 -6.16 17.39 26.63
CA SER A 417 -5.97 17.96 25.29
C SER A 417 -5.54 16.91 24.28
N LEU A 418 -5.92 17.15 23.02
CA LEU A 418 -5.61 16.31 21.89
C LEU A 418 -4.92 17.18 20.82
N PRO A 419 -3.78 16.78 20.26
CA PRO A 419 -3.16 17.49 19.13
C PRO A 419 -4.15 17.67 17.97
N VAL A 420 -4.01 18.75 17.19
CA VAL A 420 -4.97 19.13 16.14
C VAL A 420 -5.12 18.05 15.06
N HIS A 421 -4.06 17.30 14.80
CA HIS A 421 -4.02 16.19 13.86
C HIS A 421 -4.30 14.82 14.50
N PHE A 422 -4.80 14.77 15.74
CA PHE A 422 -5.22 13.55 16.43
C PHE A 422 -6.74 13.56 16.59
N ASN A 423 -7.38 12.39 16.43
CA ASN A 423 -8.80 12.19 16.72
C ASN A 423 -8.98 11.00 17.66
N GLU A 424 -9.94 11.09 18.57
CA GLU A 424 -10.38 10.01 19.46
C GLU A 424 -11.92 10.00 19.56
#